data_AF-A0A947KZ30-F1
#
_entry.id   AF-A0A947KZ30-F1
#
_cell.length_a   1.000
_cell.length_b   1.000
_cell.length_c   1.000
_cell.angle_alpha   90.00
_cell.angle_beta   90.00
_cell.angle_gamma   90.00
#
_symmetry.space_group_name_H-M   'P 1'
#
loop_
_entity.id
_entity.type
_entity.pdbx_description
1 polymer ?
#
loop_
_entity_poly.entity_id
_entity_poly.type
_entity_poly.pdbx_seq_one_letter_code
_entity_poly.pdbx_strand_id
1 'polypeptide(L)' 'MAALRQIAFYGKGGIGKSTTSQNTLASMAYYFDKNIMIVGCDPKADSTRLILH' A
#
# COMPACT_ATOMS: atom_id res chain seq x y z
N MET A 1 -12.19 -18.67 9.38
CA MET A 1 -11.36 -17.80 8.51
C MET A 1 -11.27 -16.43 9.16
N ALA A 2 -10.09 -15.82 9.20
CA ALA A 2 -9.98 -14.42 9.65
C ALA A 2 -10.67 -13.51 8.62
N ALA A 3 -11.41 -12.50 9.09
CA ALA A 3 -12.05 -11.51 8.21
C ALA A 3 -11.00 -10.71 7.43
N LEU A 4 -11.41 -10.18 6.26
CA LEU A 4 -10.58 -9.28 5.46
C LEU A 4 -10.22 -8.03 6.29
N ARG A 5 -8.92 -7.71 6.37
CA ARG A 5 -8.46 -6.47 7.01
C ARG A 5 -8.43 -5.34 5.99
N GLN A 6 -9.06 -4.22 6.31
CA GLN A 6 -9.08 -3.00 5.50
C GLN A 6 -8.22 -1.95 6.20
N ILE A 7 -7.18 -1.46 5.52
CA ILE A 7 -6.19 -0.54 6.10
C ILE A 7 -6.09 0.69 5.19
N ALA A 8 -6.00 1.88 5.80
CA ALA A 8 -5.77 3.14 5.10
C ALA A 8 -4.56 3.87 5.71
N PHE A 9 -3.71 4.42 4.85
CA PHE A 9 -2.51 5.16 5.26
C PHE A 9 -2.74 6.67 5.10
N TYR A 10 -2.59 7.43 6.19
CA TYR A 10 -2.82 8.87 6.24
C TYR A 10 -1.57 9.65 6.69
N GLY A 11 -1.58 10.96 6.44
CA GLY A 11 -0.56 11.91 6.93
C GLY A 11 -0.31 13.06 5.95
N LYS A 12 0.59 13.98 6.33
CA LYS A 12 0.91 15.18 5.55
C LYS A 12 1.42 14.83 4.13
N GLY A 13 1.15 15.70 3.15
CA GLY A 13 1.68 15.55 1.79
C GLY A 13 3.21 15.55 1.77
N GLY A 14 3.82 14.70 0.94
CA GLY A 14 5.28 14.70 0.70
C GLY A 14 6.17 14.07 1.79
N ILE A 15 5.61 13.43 2.83
CA ILE A 15 6.42 12.82 3.92
C ILE A 15 6.78 11.34 3.69
N GLY A 16 6.59 10.82 2.48
CA GLY A 16 6.93 9.42 2.15
C GLY A 16 5.83 8.38 2.38
N LYS A 17 4.57 8.77 2.58
CA LYS A 17 3.45 7.83 2.83
C LYS A 17 3.31 6.74 1.77
N SER A 18 3.27 7.13 0.50
CA SER A 18 3.10 6.21 -0.63
C SER A 18 4.25 5.21 -0.69
N THR A 19 5.49 5.69 -0.51
CA THR A 19 6.69 4.86 -0.42
C THR A 19 6.63 3.86 0.74
N THR A 20 6.27 4.30 1.94
CA THR A 20 6.15 3.41 3.11
C THR A 20 5.04 2.38 2.91
N SER A 21 3.89 2.79 2.38
CA SER A 21 2.77 1.88 2.12
C SER A 21 3.16 0.80 1.10
N GLN A 22 3.76 1.17 -0.04
CA GLN A 22 4.15 0.23 -1.08
C GLN A 22 5.20 -0.78 -0.60
N ASN A 23 6.23 -0.34 0.12
CA ASN A 23 7.24 -1.26 0.68
C ASN A 23 6.63 -2.22 1.71
N THR A 24 5.71 -1.73 2.55
CA THR A 24 5.01 -2.57 3.54
C THR A 24 4.16 -3.63 2.83
N LEU A 25 3.37 -3.23 1.84
CA LEU A 25 2.49 -4.13 1.09
C LEU A 25 3.30 -5.14 0.28
N ALA A 26 4.39 -4.73 -0.37
CA ALA A 26 5.30 -5.63 -1.07
C ALA A 26 5.93 -6.66 -0.12
N SER A 27 6.37 -6.21 1.08
CA SER A 27 6.92 -7.11 2.11
C SER A 27 5.87 -8.09 2.63
N MET A 28 4.62 -7.65 2.82
CA MET A 28 3.51 -8.51 3.23
C MET A 28 3.16 -9.56 2.17
N ALA A 29 3.17 -9.19 0.90
CA ALA A 29 2.97 -10.14 -0.19
C ALA A 29 4.12 -11.14 -0.27
N TYR A 30 5.37 -10.67 -0.27
CA TYR A 30 6.55 -11.51 -0.50
C TYR A 30 6.92 -12.40 0.69
N TYR A 31 7.00 -11.85 1.91
CA TYR A 31 7.48 -12.59 3.08
C TYR A 31 6.39 -13.32 3.86
N PHE A 32 5.13 -12.88 3.73
CA PHE A 32 4.02 -13.40 4.55
C PHE A 32 2.87 -13.99 3.72
N ASP A 33 3.09 -14.15 2.41
CA ASP A 33 2.17 -14.77 1.44
C ASP A 33 0.75 -14.20 1.55
N LYS A 34 0.65 -12.87 1.60
CA LYS A 34 -0.62 -12.16 1.70
C LYS A 34 -1.11 -11.73 0.33
N ASN A 35 -2.34 -12.12 0.01
CA ASN A 35 -3.11 -11.55 -1.10
C ASN A 35 -3.57 -10.14 -0.71
N ILE A 36 -3.09 -9.14 -1.46
CA ILE A 36 -3.29 -7.73 -1.15
C ILE A 36 -3.93 -7.04 -2.36
N MET A 37 -4.94 -6.20 -2.08
CA MET A 37 -5.52 -5.26 -3.04
C MET A 37 -5.12 -3.84 -2.65
N ILE A 38 -4.59 -3.08 -3.60
CA ILE A 38 -4.21 -1.68 -3.41
C ILE A 38 -5.24 -0.79 -4.10
N VAL A 39 -5.81 0.16 -3.36
CA VAL A 39 -6.70 1.19 -3.89
C VAL A 39 -6.05 2.55 -3.65
N GLY A 40 -5.65 3.21 -4.74
CA GLY A 40 -5.12 4.57 -4.69
C GLY A 40 -6.24 5.58 -4.56
N CYS A 41 -6.22 6.37 -3.48
CA CYS A 41 -7.22 7.43 -3.22
C CYS A 41 -6.62 8.85 -3.28
N ASP A 42 -5.32 8.99 -3.54
CA ASP A 42 -4.65 10.28 -3.70
C ASP A 42 -4.62 10.68 -5.20
N PRO A 43 -5.12 11.88 -5.58
CA PRO A 43 -5.13 12.33 -6.97
C PRO A 43 -3.72 12.44 -7.59
N LYS A 44 -2.65 12.43 -6.78
CA LYS A 44 -1.25 12.40 -7.23
C LYS A 44 -0.85 11.08 -7.92
N ALA A 45 -1.64 10.01 -7.74
CA ALA A 45 -1.42 8.69 -8.33
C ALA A 45 -0.06 8.02 -7.98
N ASP A 46 0.59 8.46 -6.90
CA ASP A 46 1.86 7.91 -6.43
C ASP A 46 1.70 6.62 -5.60
N SER A 47 0.47 6.34 -5.12
CA SER A 47 0.17 5.18 -4.27
C SER A 47 0.34 3.82 -4.95
N THR A 48 0.35 3.74 -6.28
CA THR A 48 0.54 2.47 -7.03
C THR A 48 1.81 2.46 -7.88
N ARG A 49 2.38 3.62 -8.18
CA ARG A 49 3.42 3.75 -9.21
C ARG A 49 4.70 2.93 -8.98
N LEU A 50 5.12 2.67 -7.74
CA LEU A 50 6.34 1.90 -7.47
C LEU A 50 6.16 0.38 -7.55
N ILE A 51 4.92 -0.13 -7.67
CA ILE A 51 4.62 -1.57 -7.73
C ILE A 51 4.15 -2.00 -9.13
N LEU A 52 3.78 -1.05 -9.99
CA LEU A 52 3.42 -1.32 -11.37
C LEU A 52 4.69 -1.59 -12.19
N HIS A 53 4.97 -2.87 -12.46
CA HIS A 53 6.01 -3.36 -13.37
C HIS A 53 5.38 -4.17 -14.49
#